data_AF-A0A498CK86-F1
#
_entry.id   AF-A0A498CK86-F1
#
_cell.length_a   1.000
_cell.length_b   1.000
_cell.length_c   1.000
_cell.angle_alpha   90.00
_cell.angle_beta   90.00
_cell.angle_gamma   90.00
#
_symmetry.space_group_name_H-M   'P 1'
#
loop_
_entity.id
_entity.type
_entity.pdbx_description
1 polymer ?
#
loop_
_entity_poly.entity_id
_entity_poly.type
_entity_poly.pdbx_seq_one_letter_code
_entity_poly.pdbx_strand_id
1 'polypeptide(L)' 'MENDQVFKIPLEPQPGKTTTINNPNGRDVDVTVHFHSGSSVTFLLLANGSFSFITQGDVGEIDMHVRPTLSGPTSVS' A
#
# COMPACT_ATOMS: atom_id res chain seq x y z
N MET A 1 1.96 -0.13 21.83
CA MET A 1 0.96 -0.22 20.75
C MET A 1 1.61 0.38 19.53
N GLU A 2 2.17 -0.46 18.67
CA GLU A 2 2.69 -0.02 17.38
C GLU A 2 1.44 0.36 16.57
N ASN A 3 1.31 1.62 16.18
CA ASN A 3 0.12 2.09 15.47
C ASN A 3 0.09 1.39 14.10
N ASP A 4 -0.92 0.55 13.85
CA ASP A 4 -1.38 0.15 12.52
C ASP A 4 -1.73 1.42 11.73
N GLN A 5 -0.72 2.07 11.14
CA GLN A 5 -0.91 3.25 10.32
C GLN A 5 -1.34 2.80 8.94
N VAL A 6 -2.62 3.04 8.64
CA VAL A 6 -3.19 2.88 7.30
C VAL A 6 -3.18 4.24 6.61
N PHE A 7 -2.46 4.34 5.50
CA PHE A 7 -2.49 5.52 4.64
C PHE A 7 -3.43 5.26 3.47
N LYS A 8 -4.50 6.05 3.37
CA LYS A 8 -5.45 5.98 2.26
C LYS A 8 -5.08 7.02 1.21
N ILE A 9 -4.90 6.59 -0.03
CA ILE A 9 -4.65 7.46 -1.18
C ILE A 9 -5.88 7.35 -2.10
N PRO A 10 -6.79 8.34 -2.07
CA PRO A 10 -7.89 8.37 -3.03
C PRO A 10 -7.32 8.65 -4.42
N LEU A 11 -7.79 7.89 -5.41
CA LEU A 11 -7.43 8.11 -6.79
C LEU A 11 -8.66 8.52 -7.58
N GLU A 12 -8.54 9.61 -8.34
CA GLU A 12 -9.55 9.91 -9.34
C GLU A 12 -9.41 8.91 -10.51
N PRO A 13 -10.52 8.27 -10.94
CA PRO A 13 -10.50 7.32 -12.03
C PRO A 13 -10.11 8.01 -13.34
N GLN A 14 -8.88 7.74 -13.80
CA GLN A 14 -8.33 8.29 -15.04
C GLN A 14 -7.83 7.14 -15.91
N PRO A 15 -8.66 6.62 -16.84
CA PRO A 15 -8.27 5.55 -17.75
C PRO A 15 -7.00 5.90 -18.54
N GLY A 16 -6.07 4.96 -18.60
CA GLY A 16 -4.81 5.12 -19.32
C GLY A 16 -3.75 5.95 -18.61
N LYS A 17 -4.04 6.48 -17.41
CA LYS A 17 -3.05 7.21 -16.61
C LYS A 17 -2.17 6.25 -15.82
N THR A 18 -0.87 6.50 -15.87
CA THR A 18 0.09 5.87 -14.96
C THR A 18 -0.05 6.49 -13.58
N THR A 19 -0.32 5.66 -12.58
CA THR A 19 -0.27 6.03 -11.17
C THR A 19 0.95 5.40 -10.54
N THR A 20 1.68 6.20 -9.76
CA THR A 20 2.83 5.75 -9.00
C THR A 20 2.55 5.88 -7.51
N ILE A 21 2.70 4.77 -6.80
CA ILE A 21 2.65 4.69 -5.35
C ILE A 21 4.09 4.68 -4.85
N ASN A 22 4.40 5.59 -3.93
CA ASN A 22 5.69 5.63 -3.26
C ASN A 22 5.49 5.23 -1.81
N ASN A 23 6.41 4.46 -1.24
CA ASN A 23 6.42 4.13 0.17
C ASN A 23 7.38 5.05 0.94
N PRO A 24 6.90 6.14 1.56
CA PRO A 24 7.75 7.07 2.30
C PRO A 24 8.08 6.59 3.73
N ASN A 25 7.50 5.47 4.19
CA ASN A 25 7.50 5.10 5.61
C ASN A 25 8.82 4.50 6.10
N GLY A 26 9.82 4.29 5.23
CA GLY A 26 11.08 3.65 5.59
C GLY A 26 10.95 2.22 6.14
N ARG A 27 9.75 1.63 6.02
CA ARG A 27 9.36 0.29 6.46
C ARG A 27 8.58 -0.39 5.36
N ASP A 28 8.55 -1.71 5.37
CA ASP A 28 7.73 -2.47 4.43
C ASP A 28 6.23 -2.24 4.70
N VAL A 29 5.45 -2.12 3.63
CA VAL A 29 4.01 -1.88 3.70
C VAL A 29 3.26 -2.87 2.81
N ASP A 30 2.11 -3.33 3.26
CA ASP A 30 1.14 -4.01 2.41
C ASP A 30 0.29 -2.96 1.69
N VAL A 31 0.35 -2.95 0.36
CA VAL A 31 -0.44 -2.06 -0.47
C VAL A 31 -1.63 -2.83 -1.00
N THR A 32 -2.83 -2.36 -0.73
CA THR A 32 -4.08 -2.87 -1.27
C THR A 32 -4.67 -1.85 -2.23
N VAL A 33 -4.83 -2.24 -3.49
CA VAL A 33 -5.47 -1.43 -4.52
C VAL A 33 -6.91 -1.90 -4.65
N HIS A 34 -7.86 -1.02 -4.37
CA HIS A 34 -9.30 -1.25 -4.50
C HIS A 34 -9.80 -0.73 -5.84
N PHE A 35 -10.48 -1.62 -6.56
CA PHE A 35 -11.08 -1.32 -7.84
C PHE A 35 -12.56 -0.97 -7.68
N HIS A 36 -13.10 -0.09 -8.53
CA HIS A 36 -14.52 0.27 -8.57
C HIS A 36 -15.42 -0.92 -8.92
N SER A 37 -14.90 -1.91 -9.64
CA SER A 37 -15.54 -3.22 -9.80
C SER A 37 -15.76 -3.99 -8.49
N GLY A 38 -15.20 -3.52 -7.37
CA GLY A 38 -15.27 -4.16 -6.05
C GLY A 38 -14.18 -5.20 -5.79
N SER A 39 -13.33 -5.48 -6.79
CA SER A 39 -12.16 -6.34 -6.61
C SER A 39 -11.02 -5.59 -5.90
N SER A 40 -10.07 -6.33 -5.33
CA SER A 40 -8.86 -5.74 -4.76
C SER A 40 -7.63 -6.61 -5.02
N VAL A 41 -6.47 -5.97 -5.13
CA VAL A 41 -5.18 -6.65 -5.23
C VAL A 41 -4.26 -6.14 -4.14
N THR A 42 -3.66 -7.06 -3.38
CA THR A 42 -2.71 -6.74 -2.32
C THR A 42 -1.32 -7.23 -2.69
N PHE A 43 -0.30 -6.40 -2.46
CA PHE A 43 1.10 -6.75 -2.67
C PHE A 43 2.02 -6.04 -1.67
N LEU A 44 3.19 -6.62 -1.44
CA LEU A 44 4.22 -6.04 -0.59
C LEU A 44 4.97 -4.94 -1.34
N LEU A 45 5.08 -3.76 -0.72
CA LEU A 45 5.95 -2.68 -1.17
C LEU A 45 7.04 -2.45 -0.12
N LEU A 46 8.29 -2.74 -0.49
CA LEU A 46 9.44 -2.63 0.40
C LEU A 46 9.67 -1.17 0.83
N ALA A 47 10.41 -0.99 1.94
CA ALA A 47 10.86 0.32 2.40
C ALA A 47 11.49 1.15 1.27
N ASN A 48 11.02 2.40 1.08
CA ASN A 48 11.44 3.32 0.01
C ASN A 48 11.20 2.82 -1.42
N GLY A 49 10.45 1.73 -1.58
CA GLY A 49 10.04 1.21 -2.87
C GLY A 49 8.98 2.09 -3.53
N SER A 50 8.90 1.97 -4.86
CA SER A 50 7.81 2.54 -5.64
C SER A 50 7.18 1.48 -6.53
N PHE A 51 5.88 1.64 -6.77
CA PHE A 51 5.10 0.78 -7.65
C PHE A 51 4.31 1.65 -8.63
N SER A 52 4.49 1.40 -9.92
CA SER A 52 3.77 2.11 -10.98
C SER A 52 2.87 1.15 -11.74
N PHE A 53 1.64 1.56 -11.99
CA PHE A 53 0.67 0.80 -12.76
C PHE A 53 -0.19 1.74 -13.59
N ILE A 54 -0.67 1.23 -14.74
CA ILE A 54 -1.61 1.96 -15.58
C ILE A 54 -3.01 1.63 -15.06
N THR A 55 -3.73 2.63 -14.59
CA THR A 55 -5.14 2.44 -14.22
C THR A 55 -5.96 2.40 -15.51
N GLN A 56 -6.85 1.43 -15.67
CA GLN A 56 -7.89 1.52 -16.72
C GLN A 56 -9.06 2.41 -16.29
N GLY A 57 -8.88 3.24 -15.25
CA GLY A 57 -9.93 4.07 -14.66
C GLY A 57 -10.81 3.34 -13.66
N ASP A 58 -10.56 2.06 -13.41
CA ASP A 58 -11.32 1.27 -12.44
C ASP A 58 -10.71 1.32 -11.04
N VAL A 59 -9.74 2.17 -10.73
CA VAL A 59 -9.11 2.20 -9.40
C VAL A 59 -9.70 3.35 -8.61
N GLY A 60 -10.25 3.05 -7.43
CA GLY A 60 -10.91 4.04 -6.57
C GLY A 60 -10.11 4.43 -5.35
N GLU A 61 -9.51 3.45 -4.67
CA GLU A 61 -8.79 3.67 -3.41
C GLU A 61 -7.53 2.81 -3.35
N ILE A 62 -6.48 3.34 -2.70
CA ILE A 62 -5.31 2.55 -2.30
C ILE A 62 -5.15 2.68 -0.79
N ASP A 63 -5.05 1.54 -0.13
CA ASP A 63 -4.70 1.44 1.28
C ASP A 63 -3.25 0.94 1.42
N MET A 64 -2.43 1.66 2.17
CA MET A 64 -1.06 1.24 2.51
C MET A 64 -1.00 0.97 4.00
N HIS A 65 -0.77 -0.29 4.36
CA HIS A 65 -0.69 -0.72 5.74
C HIS A 65 0.76 -0.97 6.14
N VAL A 66 1.29 -0.19 7.09
CA VAL A 66 2.66 -0.38 7.56
C VAL A 66 2.76 -1.69 8.32
N ARG A 67 3.65 -2.59 7.88
CA ARG A 67 3.90 -3.82 8.63
C ARG A 67 4.59 -3.46 9.95
N PRO A 68 4.14 -4.02 11.08
CA PRO A 68 4.89 -3.89 12.31
C PRO A 68 6.28 -4.46 12.10
N THR A 69 7.27 -3.83 12.71
CA THR A 69 8.61 -4.42 12.75
C THR A 69 8.48 -5.81 13.33
N LEU A 70 9.01 -6.81 12.63
CA LEU A 70 9.25 -8.14 13.20
C LEU A 70 10.24 -7.95 14.35
N SER A 71 9.72 -7.57 15.50
CA SER A 71 10.41 -7.72 16.77
C SER A 71 10.60 -9.22 16.86
N GLY A 72 11.82 -9.70 16.57
CA GLY A 72 12.21 -11.07 16.83
C GLY A 72 11.80 -11.44 18.27
N PRO A 73 11.70 -12.74 18.59
CA PRO A 73 11.21 -13.16 19.90
C PRO A 73 11.88 -12.31 20.97
N THR A 74 11.08 -11.62 21.78
CA THR A 74 11.58 -11.00 23.00
C THR A 74 12.35 -12.10 23.70
N SER A 75 13.68 -12.00 23.68
CA SER A 75 14.54 -12.91 24.42
C SER A 75 14.21 -12.64 25.88
N VAL A 76 13.27 -13.42 26.41
CA VAL A 76 13.08 -13.58 27.83
C VAL A 76 14.35 -14.24 28.33
N SER A 77 15.29 -13.41 28.78
CA SER A 77 16.47 -13.85 29.53
C SER A 77 16.52 -13.13 30.86
#